data_AF-A0A1B6IV86-F1
#
_entry.id   AF-A0A1B6IV86-F1
#
_cell.length_a   1.000
_cell.length_b   1.000
_cell.length_c   1.000
_cell.angle_alpha   90.00
_cell.angle_beta   90.00
_cell.angle_gamma   90.00
#
_symmetry.space_group_name_H-M   'P 1'
#
loop_
_entity.id
_entity.type
_entity.pdbx_description
1 polymer ?
#
loop_
_entity_poly.entity_id
_entity_poly.type
_entity_poly.pdbx_seq_one_letter_code
_entity_poly.pdbx_strand_id
1 'polypeptide(L)'
;MIAASEPQEFVPFGRLKIKNHPGTIVPPLNQPFSENFLVQRLSQVNIDNHTENEWWTLRELVVGNGKGKICAEEELYVKDKTAIWSQGTVGLSVANTNSEQPAGRTLACSYTVESTITHALWVNFVKPGEVRMPSICLLDETKVNVYTKDGEDFLSALQFKVNSAWNTKFGLLLERYTTPQVNFSENNLATLFSLLHPLDEMAPLLIMKSGGSLQYMNDPNLKVVFTSEEPSLVVLFDA
;
A
#
# COMPACT_ATOMS: atom_id res chain seq x y z
N MET A 1 19.56 -26.45 -22.35
CA MET A 1 18.33 -25.76 -22.78
C MET A 1 17.33 -25.90 -21.65
N ILE A 2 16.81 -24.80 -21.10
CA ILE A 2 15.79 -24.84 -20.04
C ILE A 2 14.45 -24.61 -20.73
N ALA A 3 13.53 -25.56 -20.60
CA ALA A 3 12.16 -25.40 -21.04
C ALA A 3 11.31 -24.95 -19.84
N ALA A 4 10.61 -23.83 -19.97
CA ALA A 4 9.57 -23.46 -19.02
C ALA A 4 8.40 -24.47 -19.14
N SER A 5 7.61 -24.58 -18.07
CA SER A 5 6.37 -25.37 -18.06
C SER A 5 5.28 -24.70 -18.90
N GLU A 6 4.02 -25.13 -18.70
CA GLU A 6 2.86 -24.55 -19.39
C GLU A 6 2.67 -23.06 -19.02
N PRO A 7 2.72 -22.14 -20.00
CA PRO A 7 2.44 -20.74 -19.74
C PRO A 7 0.96 -20.55 -19.41
N GLN A 8 0.68 -19.70 -18.42
CA GLN A 8 -0.69 -19.31 -18.07
C GLN A 8 -0.89 -17.81 -18.29
N GLU A 9 -2.09 -17.43 -18.71
CA GLU A 9 -2.51 -16.04 -18.70
C GLU A 9 -2.70 -15.57 -17.26
N PHE A 10 -2.02 -14.48 -16.91
CA PHE A 10 -2.15 -13.87 -15.60
C PHE A 10 -3.12 -12.69 -15.66
N VAL A 11 -4.22 -12.79 -14.92
CA VAL A 11 -5.17 -11.70 -14.68
C VAL A 11 -5.26 -11.50 -13.16
N PRO A 12 -5.00 -10.30 -12.63
CA PRO A 12 -5.13 -10.03 -11.21
C PRO A 12 -6.52 -10.39 -10.72
N PHE A 13 -6.60 -11.13 -9.63
CA PHE A 13 -7.87 -11.61 -9.08
C PHE A 13 -8.77 -10.43 -8.68
N GLY A 14 -8.17 -9.38 -8.11
CA GLY A 14 -8.86 -8.14 -7.75
C GLY A 14 -9.58 -7.49 -8.93
N ARG A 15 -9.02 -7.52 -10.15
CA ARG A 15 -9.66 -6.96 -11.35
C ARG A 15 -10.98 -7.64 -11.69
N LEU A 16 -11.12 -8.93 -11.40
CA LEU A 16 -12.38 -9.66 -11.60
C LEU A 16 -13.37 -9.36 -10.47
N LYS A 17 -12.87 -9.25 -9.24
CA LYS A 17 -13.72 -8.99 -8.07
C LYS A 17 -14.27 -7.57 -8.03
N ILE A 18 -13.51 -6.59 -8.50
CA ILE A 18 -13.94 -5.20 -8.45
C ILE A 18 -15.15 -4.90 -9.34
N LYS A 19 -15.35 -5.67 -10.42
CA LYS A 19 -16.52 -5.53 -11.31
C LYS A 19 -17.87 -5.70 -10.60
N ASN A 20 -17.89 -6.50 -9.54
CA ASN A 20 -19.08 -6.76 -8.72
C ASN A 20 -19.00 -6.09 -7.34
N HIS A 21 -18.01 -5.23 -7.11
CA HIS A 21 -17.80 -4.56 -5.83
C HIS A 21 -18.82 -3.43 -5.64
N PRO A 22 -19.40 -3.24 -4.44
CA PRO A 22 -20.40 -2.20 -4.18
C PRO A 22 -19.90 -0.76 -4.34
N GLY A 23 -18.57 -0.56 -4.38
CA GLY A 23 -17.93 0.74 -4.52
C GLY A 23 -17.96 1.55 -3.23
N THR A 24 -17.82 2.88 -3.35
CA THR A 24 -17.85 3.79 -2.19
C THR A 24 -19.25 3.87 -1.60
N ILE A 25 -19.36 3.54 -0.31
CA ILE A 25 -20.62 3.67 0.44
C ILE A 25 -20.75 5.14 0.87
N VAL A 26 -21.64 5.88 0.21
CA VAL A 26 -21.99 7.24 0.62
C VAL A 26 -23.05 7.14 1.71
N PRO A 27 -22.77 7.54 2.97
CA PRO A 27 -23.79 7.54 4.01
C PRO A 27 -24.95 8.45 3.58
N PRO A 28 -26.22 8.08 3.85
CA PRO A 28 -27.35 8.93 3.52
C PRO A 28 -27.22 10.24 4.30
N LEU A 29 -27.01 11.36 3.60
CA LEU A 29 -27.04 12.68 4.22
C LEU A 29 -28.46 12.95 4.71
N ASN A 30 -28.65 13.01 6.02
CA ASN A 30 -29.80 13.68 6.63
C ASN A 30 -29.62 15.20 6.48
N GLN A 31 -29.70 15.70 5.25
CA GLN A 31 -29.81 17.13 4.99
C GLN A 31 -31.20 17.44 4.43
N PRO A 32 -31.86 18.52 4.91
CA PRO A 32 -33.08 19.00 4.27
C PRO A 32 -32.75 19.28 2.81
N PHE A 33 -33.61 18.78 1.91
CA PHE A 33 -33.50 18.90 0.45
C PHE A 33 -32.95 20.28 0.04
N SER A 34 -31.65 20.35 -0.21
CA SER A 34 -31.00 21.52 -0.79
C SER A 34 -30.75 21.26 -2.27
N GLU A 35 -30.85 22.31 -3.08
CA GLU A 35 -30.77 22.25 -4.55
C GLU A 35 -29.43 21.70 -5.08
N ASN A 36 -28.45 21.48 -4.21
CA ASN A 36 -27.14 20.94 -4.53
C ASN A 36 -27.07 19.40 -4.54
N PHE A 37 -28.15 18.69 -4.21
CA PHE A 37 -28.18 17.22 -4.21
C PHE A 37 -27.81 16.62 -5.59
N LEU A 38 -28.32 17.24 -6.67
CA LEU A 38 -27.99 16.80 -8.03
C LEU A 38 -26.53 17.09 -8.37
N VAL A 39 -25.99 18.24 -7.96
CA VAL A 39 -24.58 18.60 -8.15
C VAL A 39 -23.66 17.61 -7.44
N GLN A 40 -24.03 17.17 -6.24
CA GLN A 40 -23.26 16.20 -5.44
C GLN A 40 -23.38 14.76 -5.97
N ARG A 41 -24.54 14.38 -6.52
CA ARG A 41 -24.72 13.11 -7.26
C ARG A 41 -23.92 13.09 -8.55
N LEU A 42 -23.89 14.22 -9.27
CA LEU A 42 -23.17 14.36 -10.54
C LEU A 42 -21.66 14.51 -10.31
N SER A 43 -21.20 15.07 -9.19
CA SER A 43 -19.78 15.10 -8.84
C SER A 43 -19.21 13.70 -8.53
N GLN A 44 -20.08 12.71 -8.27
CA GLN A 44 -19.69 11.31 -8.14
C GLN A 44 -19.58 10.60 -9.51
N VAL A 45 -20.03 11.25 -10.60
CA VAL A 45 -19.91 10.75 -11.96
C VAL A 45 -18.67 11.39 -12.58
N ASN A 46 -17.52 10.73 -12.43
CA ASN A 46 -16.33 11.12 -13.16
C ASN A 46 -16.37 10.48 -14.56
N ILE A 47 -16.60 11.27 -15.60
CA ILE A 47 -16.54 10.84 -17.01
C ILE A 47 -15.12 11.08 -17.55
N ASP A 48 -14.12 10.71 -16.77
CA ASP A 48 -12.75 10.67 -17.27
C ASP A 48 -12.47 9.29 -17.81
N ASN A 49 -12.33 9.20 -19.14
CA ASN A 49 -11.70 8.07 -19.83
C ASN A 49 -10.18 8.04 -19.60
N HIS A 50 -9.69 8.62 -18.50
CA HIS A 50 -8.31 8.48 -18.09
C HIS A 50 -8.11 7.02 -17.68
N THR A 51 -7.17 6.37 -18.36
CA THR A 51 -6.62 5.05 -18.04
C THR A 51 -6.77 4.74 -16.55
N GLU A 52 -7.66 3.81 -16.21
CA GLU A 52 -7.96 3.41 -14.84
C GLU A 52 -6.63 3.13 -14.12
N ASN A 53 -6.29 3.93 -13.10
CA ASN A 53 -5.03 3.73 -12.38
C ASN A 53 -5.21 2.53 -11.46
N GLU A 54 -4.92 1.35 -12.00
CA GLU A 54 -4.90 0.09 -11.28
C GLU A 54 -3.47 -0.47 -11.23
N TRP A 55 -3.13 -1.08 -10.10
CA TRP A 55 -1.88 -1.80 -9.92
C TRP A 55 -2.07 -2.93 -8.92
N TRP A 56 -1.09 -3.83 -8.85
CA TRP A 56 -1.10 -4.90 -7.87
C TRP A 56 0.31 -5.26 -7.47
N THR A 57 0.43 -5.84 -6.29
CA THR A 57 1.66 -6.47 -5.82
C THR A 57 1.35 -7.91 -5.43
N LEU A 58 2.35 -8.77 -5.64
CA LEU A 58 2.30 -10.18 -5.25
C LEU A 58 3.39 -10.41 -4.20
N ARG A 59 3.09 -11.25 -3.21
CA ARG A 59 4.12 -11.76 -2.29
C ARG A 59 3.94 -13.24 -2.03
N GLU A 60 5.05 -13.96 -1.89
CA GLU A 60 5.03 -15.36 -1.50
C GLU A 60 4.60 -15.49 -0.04
N LEU A 61 3.68 -16.43 0.22
CA LEU A 61 3.29 -16.87 1.54
C LEU A 61 3.70 -18.33 1.70
N VAL A 62 4.60 -18.58 2.64
CA VAL A 62 4.98 -19.93 3.00
C VAL A 62 4.02 -20.45 4.07
N VAL A 63 3.20 -21.44 3.74
CA VAL A 63 2.28 -22.08 4.69
C VAL A 63 2.83 -23.46 5.07
N GLY A 64 3.04 -23.68 6.36
CA GLY A 64 3.52 -24.95 6.92
C GLY A 64 5.04 -25.04 7.10
N ASN A 65 5.49 -26.05 7.85
CA ASN A 65 6.91 -26.31 8.15
C ASN A 65 7.36 -27.68 7.60
N GLY A 66 8.60 -27.75 7.11
CA GLY A 66 9.22 -29.01 6.68
C GLY A 66 8.62 -29.58 5.38
N LYS A 67 8.32 -30.89 5.37
CA LYS A 67 7.84 -31.63 4.17
C LYS A 67 6.41 -31.27 3.72
N GLY A 68 5.69 -30.45 4.48
CA GLY A 68 4.34 -29.96 4.18
C GLY A 68 4.29 -28.49 3.74
N LYS A 69 5.41 -27.94 3.26
CA LYS A 69 5.50 -26.54 2.80
C LYS A 69 4.61 -26.35 1.56
N ILE A 70 3.57 -25.55 1.69
CA ILE A 70 2.73 -25.10 0.58
C ILE A 70 3.20 -23.70 0.19
N CYS A 71 3.60 -23.54 -1.08
CA CYS A 71 3.86 -22.23 -1.66
C CYS A 71 2.53 -21.60 -2.04
N ALA A 72 2.06 -20.67 -1.21
CA ALA A 72 0.94 -19.81 -1.50
C ALA A 72 1.43 -18.42 -1.93
N GLU A 73 0.54 -17.62 -2.49
CA GLU A 73 0.79 -16.28 -2.94
C GLU A 73 -0.36 -15.38 -2.48
N GLU A 74 -0.01 -14.20 -1.99
CA GLU A 74 -0.98 -13.14 -1.69
C GLU A 74 -0.90 -12.07 -2.77
N GLU A 75 -2.06 -11.55 -3.15
CA GLU A 75 -2.19 -10.41 -4.05
C GLU A 75 -2.86 -9.27 -3.29
N LEU A 76 -2.29 -8.07 -3.44
CA LEU A 76 -2.93 -6.81 -3.07
C LEU A 76 -3.12 -6.00 -4.34
N TYR A 77 -4.35 -6.02 -4.84
CA TYR A 77 -4.78 -5.28 -6.02
C TYR A 77 -5.41 -3.96 -5.60
N VAL A 78 -5.16 -2.89 -6.33
CA VAL A 78 -5.73 -1.56 -6.10
C VAL A 78 -6.28 -1.01 -7.39
N LYS A 79 -7.45 -0.38 -7.29
CA LYS A 79 -8.01 0.47 -8.33
C LYS A 79 -8.76 1.61 -7.66
N ASP A 80 -8.34 2.83 -7.97
CA ASP A 80 -8.88 4.07 -7.41
C ASP A 80 -8.93 4.05 -5.87
N LYS A 81 -10.13 3.90 -5.29
CA LYS A 81 -10.38 3.96 -3.84
C LYS A 81 -10.50 2.59 -3.18
N THR A 82 -10.40 1.52 -3.97
CA THR A 82 -10.66 0.16 -3.51
C THR A 82 -9.41 -0.69 -3.63
N ALA A 83 -9.07 -1.38 -2.55
CA ALA A 83 -8.02 -2.40 -2.52
C ALA A 83 -8.63 -3.78 -2.23
N ILE A 84 -8.18 -4.80 -2.95
CA ILE A 84 -8.63 -6.17 -2.84
C ILE A 84 -7.43 -7.03 -2.45
N TRP A 85 -7.54 -7.68 -1.29
CA TRP A 85 -6.57 -8.66 -0.83
C TRP A 85 -7.10 -10.07 -1.09
N SER A 86 -6.32 -10.87 -1.82
CA SER A 86 -6.63 -12.26 -2.11
C SER A 86 -5.43 -13.17 -1.85
N GLN A 87 -5.69 -14.45 -1.62
CA GLN A 87 -4.67 -15.45 -1.33
C GLN A 87 -4.96 -16.70 -2.15
N GLY A 88 -3.94 -17.33 -2.73
CA GLY A 88 -4.11 -18.57 -3.46
C GLY A 88 -2.82 -19.35 -3.65
N THR A 89 -2.88 -20.49 -4.32
CA THR A 89 -1.68 -21.25 -4.66
C THR A 89 -0.88 -20.54 -5.76
N VAL A 90 0.46 -20.57 -5.64
CA VAL A 90 1.35 -20.01 -6.66
C VAL A 90 1.07 -20.67 -8.02
N GLY A 91 0.95 -19.85 -9.07
CA GLY A 91 0.85 -20.35 -10.45
C GLY A 91 -0.51 -20.95 -10.85
N LEU A 92 -1.57 -20.74 -10.07
CA LEU A 92 -2.95 -21.01 -10.47
C LEU A 92 -3.70 -19.68 -10.63
N SER A 93 -3.79 -19.21 -11.88
CA SER A 93 -4.61 -18.05 -12.26
C SER A 93 -6.11 -18.39 -12.27
N VAL A 94 -6.97 -17.38 -12.12
CA VAL A 94 -8.44 -17.53 -12.24
C VAL A 94 -8.88 -18.05 -13.61
N ALA A 95 -8.02 -17.89 -14.63
CA ALA A 95 -8.26 -18.35 -15.98
C ALA A 95 -8.28 -19.88 -16.17
N ASN A 96 -7.92 -20.68 -15.15
CA ASN A 96 -8.07 -22.13 -15.19
C ASN A 96 -9.54 -22.54 -15.04
N THR A 97 -10.33 -22.36 -16.10
CA THR A 97 -11.74 -22.80 -16.17
C THR A 97 -11.89 -24.27 -16.54
N ASN A 98 -10.79 -24.95 -16.91
CA ASN A 98 -10.81 -26.32 -17.46
C ASN A 98 -10.30 -27.39 -16.48
N SER A 99 -9.92 -27.03 -15.26
CA SER A 99 -9.60 -27.99 -14.21
C SER A 99 -10.80 -28.18 -13.28
N GLU A 100 -11.15 -29.42 -12.96
CA GLU A 100 -12.13 -29.76 -11.90
C GLU A 100 -11.75 -29.21 -10.51
N GLN A 101 -10.57 -28.59 -10.38
CA GLN A 101 -10.15 -27.84 -9.22
C GLN A 101 -10.51 -26.36 -9.39
N PRO A 102 -11.34 -25.78 -8.49
CA PRO A 102 -11.64 -24.35 -8.53
C PRO A 102 -10.34 -23.57 -8.48
N ALA A 103 -10.22 -22.51 -9.30
CA ALA A 103 -9.09 -21.60 -9.26
C ALA A 103 -8.74 -21.28 -7.79
N GLY A 104 -7.56 -21.72 -7.35
CA GLY A 104 -7.22 -21.90 -5.94
C GLY A 104 -7.02 -20.60 -5.15
N ARG A 105 -7.57 -19.47 -5.63
CA ARG A 105 -7.45 -18.15 -5.03
C ARG A 105 -8.78 -17.68 -4.44
N THR A 106 -8.74 -17.26 -3.19
CA THR A 106 -9.89 -16.78 -2.42
C THR A 106 -9.74 -15.30 -2.08
N LEU A 107 -10.88 -14.62 -1.96
CA LEU A 107 -10.92 -13.25 -1.46
C LEU A 107 -10.69 -13.27 0.05
N ALA A 108 -9.64 -12.60 0.53
CA ALA A 108 -9.38 -12.45 1.95
C ALA A 108 -10.10 -11.23 2.52
N CYS A 109 -9.96 -10.07 1.86
CA CYS A 109 -10.65 -8.85 2.26
C CYS A 109 -10.80 -7.87 1.09
N SER A 110 -11.76 -6.95 1.20
CA SER A 110 -11.91 -5.79 0.32
C SER A 110 -12.00 -4.54 1.16
N TYR A 111 -11.19 -3.55 0.83
CA TYR A 111 -11.10 -2.26 1.52
C TYR A 111 -11.54 -1.18 0.57
N THR A 112 -12.42 -0.28 1.02
CA THR A 112 -12.76 0.92 0.26
C THR A 112 -12.63 2.13 1.15
N VAL A 113 -11.79 3.06 0.74
CA VAL A 113 -11.49 4.30 1.45
C VAL A 113 -12.20 5.48 0.77
N GLU A 114 -12.15 6.64 1.42
CA GLU A 114 -12.90 7.83 0.96
C GLU A 114 -12.26 8.51 -0.25
N SER A 115 -10.94 8.42 -0.37
CA SER A 115 -10.11 9.08 -1.37
C SER A 115 -9.33 8.08 -2.20
N THR A 116 -8.79 8.51 -3.33
CA THR A 116 -7.98 7.63 -4.19
C THR A 116 -6.73 7.18 -3.44
N ILE A 117 -6.52 5.86 -3.43
CA ILE A 117 -5.34 5.24 -2.85
C ILE A 117 -4.15 5.67 -3.70
N THR A 118 -3.07 6.11 -3.06
CA THR A 118 -1.80 6.44 -3.71
C THR A 118 -0.78 5.35 -3.51
N HIS A 119 -0.81 4.68 -2.35
CA HIS A 119 0.07 3.58 -2.01
C HIS A 119 -0.68 2.49 -1.24
N ALA A 120 -0.33 1.24 -1.50
CA ALA A 120 -0.85 0.08 -0.78
C ALA A 120 0.30 -0.87 -0.47
N LEU A 121 0.52 -1.14 0.82
CA LEU A 121 1.69 -1.86 1.30
C LEU A 121 1.28 -2.87 2.37
N TRP A 122 1.93 -4.03 2.37
CA TRP A 122 1.97 -4.84 3.58
C TRP A 122 3.06 -4.31 4.50
N VAL A 123 2.73 -4.10 5.77
CA VAL A 123 3.63 -3.53 6.75
C VAL A 123 3.58 -4.35 8.03
N ASN A 124 4.75 -4.61 8.61
CA ASN A 124 4.87 -5.22 9.92
C ASN A 124 5.24 -4.13 10.93
N PHE A 125 4.25 -3.60 11.65
CA PHE A 125 4.52 -2.71 12.78
C PHE A 125 4.97 -3.52 14.01
N VAL A 126 5.59 -2.87 14.97
CA VAL A 126 6.04 -3.50 16.22
C VAL A 126 5.22 -2.96 17.38
N LYS A 127 4.44 -3.82 18.05
CA LYS A 127 3.74 -3.44 19.29
C LYS A 127 4.72 -3.43 20.47
N PRO A 128 4.48 -2.62 21.52
CA PRO A 128 5.20 -2.74 22.80
C PRO A 128 5.18 -4.19 23.29
N GLY A 129 6.35 -4.77 23.56
CA GLY A 129 6.50 -6.21 23.82
C GLY A 129 6.92 -7.05 22.60
N GLU A 130 7.41 -6.41 21.53
CA GLU A 130 8.02 -7.02 20.33
C GLU A 130 7.08 -7.93 19.50
N VAL A 131 5.78 -7.85 19.73
CA VAL A 131 4.81 -8.59 18.91
C VAL A 131 4.68 -7.88 17.57
N ARG A 132 5.04 -8.59 16.49
CA ARG A 132 4.79 -8.11 15.12
C ARG A 132 3.29 -7.94 14.92
N MET A 133 2.90 -6.83 14.31
CA MET A 133 1.55 -6.53 13.88
C MET A 133 1.54 -6.45 12.35
N PRO A 134 1.27 -7.59 11.66
CA PRO A 134 1.09 -7.60 10.21
C PRO A 134 -0.18 -6.85 9.84
N SER A 135 -0.01 -5.84 8.99
CA SER A 135 -1.07 -4.94 8.57
C SER A 135 -1.03 -4.68 7.08
N ILE A 136 -2.18 -4.27 6.53
CA ILE A 136 -2.28 -3.63 5.22
C ILE A 136 -2.43 -2.13 5.45
N CYS A 137 -1.55 -1.35 4.85
CA CYS A 137 -1.58 0.10 4.88
C CYS A 137 -2.07 0.63 3.52
N LEU A 138 -3.14 1.41 3.53
CA LEU A 138 -3.68 2.11 2.36
C LEU A 138 -3.54 3.61 2.58
N LEU A 139 -2.68 4.25 1.80
CA LEU A 139 -2.41 5.68 1.89
C LEU A 139 -3.23 6.42 0.84
N ASP A 140 -3.83 7.54 1.23
CA ASP A 140 -4.32 8.55 0.30
C ASP A 140 -3.49 9.84 0.46
N GLU A 141 -3.96 10.98 -0.05
CA GLU A 141 -3.24 12.26 0.05
C GLU A 141 -3.18 12.85 1.47
N THR A 142 -4.08 12.40 2.35
CA THR A 142 -4.35 13.01 3.66
C THR A 142 -4.12 12.07 4.84
N LYS A 143 -4.17 10.76 4.64
CA LYS A 143 -4.11 9.78 5.74
C LYS A 143 -3.56 8.42 5.31
N VAL A 144 -3.13 7.67 6.32
CA VAL A 144 -2.79 6.25 6.25
C VAL A 144 -3.90 5.48 6.98
N ASN A 145 -4.61 4.62 6.26
CA ASN A 145 -5.54 3.66 6.85
C ASN A 145 -4.78 2.36 7.07
N VAL A 146 -4.78 1.83 8.30
CA VAL A 146 -4.06 0.61 8.67
C VAL A 146 -5.05 -0.43 9.15
N TYR A 147 -5.06 -1.59 8.49
CA TYR A 147 -5.93 -2.72 8.84
C TYR A 147 -5.08 -3.90 9.31
N THR A 148 -5.30 -4.38 10.53
CA THR A 148 -4.57 -5.53 11.08
C THR A 148 -5.25 -6.85 10.74
N LYS A 149 -4.50 -7.96 10.83
CA LYS A 149 -5.08 -9.32 10.72
C LYS A 149 -6.09 -9.63 11.81
N ASP A 150 -5.98 -8.99 12.97
CA ASP A 150 -6.86 -9.22 14.12
C ASP A 150 -8.17 -8.40 14.03
N GLY A 151 -8.34 -7.59 12.97
CA GLY A 151 -9.54 -6.80 12.72
C GLY A 151 -9.52 -5.41 13.36
N GLU A 152 -8.39 -4.97 13.91
CA GLU A 152 -8.21 -3.58 14.36
C GLU A 152 -7.98 -2.67 13.14
N ASP A 153 -8.56 -1.48 13.17
CA ASP A 153 -8.36 -0.42 12.20
C ASP A 153 -7.81 0.85 12.86
N PHE A 154 -6.80 1.44 12.22
CA PHE A 154 -6.17 2.69 12.68
C PHE A 154 -6.17 3.72 11.55
N LEU A 155 -6.22 4.98 11.97
CA LEU A 155 -6.15 6.12 11.07
C LEU A 155 -5.02 7.07 11.52
N SER A 156 -3.99 7.21 10.68
CA SER A 156 -2.90 8.16 10.92
C SER A 156 -2.99 9.30 9.91
N ALA A 157 -3.24 10.53 10.38
CA ALA A 157 -3.26 11.70 9.51
C ALA A 157 -1.85 12.04 9.00
N LEU A 158 -1.72 12.30 7.69
CA LEU A 158 -0.47 12.73 7.08
C LEU A 158 -0.22 14.21 7.41
N GLN A 159 0.98 14.50 7.91
CA GLN A 159 1.42 15.87 8.24
C GLN A 159 2.03 16.60 7.03
N PHE A 160 2.24 15.90 5.92
CA PHE A 160 2.86 16.39 4.70
C PHE A 160 2.42 15.53 3.51
N LYS A 161 2.58 16.05 2.30
CA LYS A 161 2.34 15.28 1.07
C LYS A 161 3.42 14.20 0.92
N VAL A 162 2.99 12.95 0.81
CA VAL A 162 3.88 11.80 0.59
C VAL A 162 4.18 11.66 -0.90
N ASN A 163 5.46 11.54 -1.26
CA ASN A 163 5.91 11.22 -2.60
C ASN A 163 6.01 9.70 -2.81
N SER A 164 6.62 9.00 -1.84
CA SER A 164 6.84 7.55 -1.88
C SER A 164 6.67 6.96 -0.48
N ALA A 165 6.17 5.73 -0.40
CA ALA A 165 6.06 4.99 0.86
C ALA A 165 6.67 3.59 0.72
N TRP A 166 7.33 3.12 1.78
CA TRP A 166 8.04 1.85 1.79
C TRP A 166 7.77 1.11 3.10
N ASN A 167 7.63 -0.21 3.03
CA ASN A 167 7.67 -1.05 4.23
C ASN A 167 9.13 -1.29 4.64
N THR A 168 9.34 -1.35 5.95
CA THR A 168 10.63 -1.67 6.57
C THR A 168 10.42 -2.67 7.69
N LYS A 169 11.51 -3.19 8.25
CA LYS A 169 11.47 -4.09 9.41
C LYS A 169 10.70 -3.51 10.62
N PHE A 170 10.60 -2.19 10.71
CA PHE A 170 10.06 -1.50 11.89
C PHE A 170 8.71 -0.81 11.67
N GLY A 171 8.17 -0.82 10.45
CA GLY A 171 6.97 -0.08 10.09
C GLY A 171 7.09 0.61 8.73
N LEU A 172 6.52 1.80 8.62
CA LEU A 172 6.52 2.59 7.39
C LEU A 172 7.68 3.58 7.32
N LEU A 173 8.20 3.74 6.12
CA LEU A 173 9.15 4.78 5.73
C LEU A 173 8.48 5.66 4.67
N LEU A 174 8.38 6.96 4.95
CA LEU A 174 7.64 7.93 4.14
C LEU A 174 8.61 8.97 3.60
N GLU A 175 8.69 9.07 2.28
CA GLU A 175 9.42 10.13 1.60
C GLU A 175 8.48 11.30 1.34
N ARG A 176 8.84 12.47 1.85
CA ARG A 176 8.06 13.70 1.70
C ARG A 176 8.27 14.29 0.32
N TYR A 177 7.19 14.75 -0.30
CA TYR A 177 7.25 15.52 -1.54
C TYR A 177 7.94 16.86 -1.32
N THR A 178 8.96 17.15 -2.13
CA THR A 178 9.70 18.42 -2.13
C THR A 178 9.50 19.15 -3.45
N THR A 179 9.11 20.43 -3.39
CA THR A 179 8.97 21.25 -4.59
C THR A 179 10.33 21.86 -4.95
N PRO A 180 10.90 21.59 -6.15
CA PRO A 180 12.27 22.01 -6.49
C PRO A 180 12.44 23.52 -6.73
N GLN A 181 11.36 24.31 -6.75
CA GLN A 181 11.36 25.68 -7.28
C GLN A 181 11.08 26.77 -6.24
N VAL A 182 10.92 26.42 -4.96
CA VAL A 182 10.65 27.44 -3.95
C VAL A 182 11.91 27.74 -3.15
N ASN A 183 12.54 28.87 -3.50
CA ASN A 183 13.61 29.54 -2.75
C ASN A 183 13.08 30.07 -1.42
N PHE A 184 12.47 29.22 -0.60
CA PHE A 184 12.36 29.54 0.80
C PHE A 184 13.75 29.34 1.38
N SER A 185 14.34 30.43 1.85
CA SER A 185 15.38 30.46 2.88
C SER A 185 14.96 29.73 4.18
N GLU A 186 13.85 29.01 4.18
CA GLU A 186 13.29 28.23 5.28
C GLU A 186 13.58 26.74 5.06
N ASN A 187 14.67 26.36 5.71
CA ASN A 187 14.80 25.16 6.51
C ASN A 187 15.06 23.83 5.79
N ASN A 188 16.22 23.30 6.19
CA ASN A 188 16.76 21.96 6.13
C ASN A 188 15.81 20.89 6.72
N LEU A 189 14.54 20.92 6.34
CA LEU A 189 13.47 20.06 6.83
C LEU A 189 13.72 18.64 6.33
N ALA A 190 13.42 17.66 7.19
CA ALA A 190 13.62 16.27 6.84
C ALA A 190 12.81 15.89 5.59
N THR A 191 13.43 15.09 4.71
CA THR A 191 12.82 14.55 3.49
C THR A 191 12.29 13.13 3.70
N LEU A 192 12.72 12.47 4.78
CA LEU A 192 12.37 11.09 5.07
C LEU A 192 11.91 10.94 6.53
N PHE A 193 10.80 10.23 6.73
CA PHE A 193 10.15 10.04 8.02
C PHE A 193 9.83 8.58 8.26
N SER A 194 9.80 8.15 9.51
CA SER A 194 9.35 6.83 9.92
C SER A 194 8.05 6.89 10.70
N LEU A 195 7.21 5.89 10.53
CA LEU A 195 6.03 5.61 11.36
C LEU A 195 6.14 4.18 11.90
N LEU A 196 6.49 4.05 13.19
CA LEU A 196 6.82 2.77 13.82
C LEU A 196 5.60 2.03 14.39
N HIS A 197 4.55 2.77 14.70
CA HIS A 197 3.22 2.27 15.05
C HIS A 197 2.16 3.24 14.50
N PRO A 198 0.96 2.77 14.11
CA PRO A 198 -0.09 3.65 13.56
C PRO A 198 -0.58 4.76 14.51
N LEU A 199 -0.37 4.60 15.82
CA LEU A 199 -0.70 5.58 16.85
C LEU A 199 0.45 6.54 17.19
N ASP A 200 1.64 6.32 16.65
CA ASP A 200 2.80 7.17 16.89
C ASP A 200 2.76 8.42 15.99
N GLU A 201 3.50 9.45 16.40
CA GLU A 201 3.80 10.57 15.52
C GLU A 201 4.86 10.19 14.47
N MET A 202 4.72 10.73 13.26
CA MET A 202 5.72 10.53 12.19
C MET A 202 7.02 11.25 12.57
N ALA A 203 8.10 10.49 12.71
CA ALA A 203 9.39 11.02 13.17
C ALA A 203 10.37 11.22 12.00
N PRO A 204 11.10 12.35 11.92
CA PRO A 204 12.12 12.56 10.90
C PRO A 204 13.30 11.61 11.08
N LEU A 205 13.87 11.13 9.98
CA LEU A 205 15.01 10.21 10.03
C LEU A 205 16.36 10.92 10.14
N LEU A 206 17.29 10.23 10.80
CA LEU A 206 18.69 10.57 10.90
C LEU A 206 19.51 9.67 9.98
N ILE A 207 20.53 10.24 9.33
CA ILE A 207 21.53 9.55 8.55
C ILE A 207 22.92 9.80 9.13
N MET A 208 23.71 8.74 9.22
CA MET A 208 25.12 8.80 9.58
C MET A 208 25.96 8.82 8.30
N LYS A 209 26.67 9.93 8.06
CA LYS A 209 27.55 10.06 6.88
C LYS A 209 28.92 9.44 7.12
N SER A 210 29.66 9.20 6.04
CA SER A 210 31.07 8.81 6.10
C SER A 210 31.86 9.82 6.94
N GLY A 211 32.43 9.38 8.06
CA GLY A 211 33.05 10.24 9.07
C GLY A 211 32.29 10.32 10.39
N GLY A 212 31.15 9.63 10.53
CA GLY A 212 30.44 9.47 11.81
C GLY A 212 29.54 10.65 12.19
N SER A 213 29.38 11.65 11.33
CA SER A 213 28.47 12.76 11.58
C SER A 213 27.02 12.31 11.42
N LEU A 214 26.23 12.47 12.49
CA LEU A 214 24.80 12.21 12.50
C LEU A 214 24.04 13.50 12.16
N GLN A 215 23.16 13.43 11.17
CA GLN A 215 22.35 14.56 10.72
C GLN A 215 20.97 14.11 10.28
N TYR A 216 20.00 15.02 10.18
CA TYR A 216 18.72 14.71 9.55
C TYR A 216 18.91 14.34 8.07
N MET A 217 18.07 13.41 7.60
CA MET A 217 17.90 13.14 6.18
C MET A 217 17.05 14.27 5.60
N ASN A 218 17.70 15.24 4.96
CA ASN A 218 17.10 16.48 4.43
C ASN A 218 17.49 16.75 2.97
N ASP A 219 18.33 15.89 2.39
CA ASP A 219 18.77 16.02 1.02
C ASP A 219 17.63 15.62 0.07
N PRO A 220 17.12 16.54 -0.78
CA PRO A 220 16.05 16.22 -1.71
C PRO A 220 16.52 15.37 -2.90
N ASN A 221 17.83 15.29 -3.17
CA ASN A 221 18.39 14.52 -4.27
C ASN A 221 18.53 13.03 -3.94
N LEU A 222 18.62 12.70 -2.65
CA LEU A 222 18.65 11.31 -2.18
C LEU A 222 17.23 10.71 -2.20
N LYS A 223 17.03 9.74 -3.09
CA LYS A 223 15.76 9.03 -3.27
C LYS A 223 15.83 7.60 -2.78
N VAL A 224 14.83 7.15 -2.03
CA VAL A 224 14.72 5.73 -1.70
C VAL A 224 14.27 4.97 -2.94
N VAL A 225 14.99 3.90 -3.29
CA VAL A 225 14.66 3.06 -4.47
C VAL A 225 14.37 1.61 -4.10
N PHE A 226 14.76 1.18 -2.90
CA PHE A 226 14.49 -0.16 -2.41
C PHE A 226 14.61 -0.22 -0.88
N THR A 227 13.78 -1.07 -0.27
CA THR A 227 13.88 -1.45 1.14
C THR A 227 13.84 -2.97 1.28
N SER A 228 14.51 -3.48 2.32
CA SER A 228 14.47 -4.89 2.70
C SER A 228 14.29 -5.00 4.21
N GLU A 229 13.44 -5.94 4.64
CA GLU A 229 13.25 -6.25 6.06
C GLU A 229 14.37 -7.18 6.59
N GLU A 230 14.92 -8.04 5.73
CA GLU A 230 15.94 -9.04 6.09
C GLU A 230 16.93 -9.33 4.93
N PRO A 231 18.18 -8.84 4.99
CA PRO A 231 18.71 -7.92 6.01
C PRO A 231 17.99 -6.57 6.00
N SER A 232 17.94 -5.90 7.15
CA SER A 232 17.30 -4.59 7.29
C SER A 232 18.15 -3.51 6.61
N LEU A 233 17.80 -3.13 5.38
CA LEU A 233 18.53 -2.12 4.61
C LEU A 233 17.61 -1.24 3.76
N VAL A 234 18.14 -0.07 3.40
CA VAL A 234 17.53 0.90 2.49
C VAL A 234 18.58 1.24 1.43
N VAL A 235 18.18 1.22 0.16
CA VAL A 235 19.04 1.66 -0.96
C VAL A 235 18.58 3.04 -1.38
N LEU A 236 19.56 3.95 -1.46
CA LEU A 236 19.37 5.32 -1.89
C LEU A 236 20.02 5.51 -3.26
N PHE A 237 19.33 6.24 -4.13
CA PHE A 237 19.87 6.78 -5.37
C PHE A 237 20.14 8.27 -5.18
N ASP A 238 21.33 8.71 -5.58
CA ASP A 238 21.73 10.12 -5.59
C ASP A 238 21.63 10.61 -7.03
N ALA A 239 20.74 11.58 -7.28
CA ALA A 239 20.31 12.03 -8.60
C ALA A 239 21.18 13.15 -9.19
#